data_AF-A0AAT9H8W6-F1
#
_entry.id   AF-A0AAT9H8W6-F1
#
_cell.length_a   1.000
_cell.length_b   1.000
_cell.length_c   1.000
_cell.angle_alpha   90.00
_cell.angle_beta   90.00
_cell.angle_gamma   90.00
#
_symmetry.space_group_name_H-M   'P 1'
#
loop_
_entity.id
_entity.type
_entity.pdbx_description
1 polymer ?
#
loop_
_entity_poly.entity_id
_entity_poly.type
_entity_poly.pdbx_seq_one_letter_code
_entity_poly.pdbx_strand_id
1 'polypeptide(L)'
;MPGTVLLVAAAPLGRGRLVDAASVLPVLAAVPPAVLSGTDTANVVELADPLEPQAVLTRLRAAAAAPGPLTVYVAGQLQLDRRQRLPHLALARTTPSTVRYTALPWQWFREELRLRPAGATTLFLDLHADAETWQWLCAPRPPGPSPLDCGRDNTVYGRVARPPSRRGVAAPAYMKAVATILRSGRRPRTRNCTSRR
;
A
#
# COMPACT_ATOMS: atom_id res chain seq x y z
N MET A 1 24.40 1.56 2.18
CA MET A 1 23.68 0.26 2.22
C MET A 1 22.63 0.25 1.12
N PRO A 2 22.39 -0.90 0.46
CA PRO A 2 21.37 -0.98 -0.58
C PRO A 2 19.98 -0.73 -0.01
N GLY A 3 19.18 0.07 -0.72
CA GLY A 3 17.76 0.24 -0.41
C GLY A 3 16.96 -1.01 -0.76
N THR A 4 15.77 -1.13 -0.19
CA THR A 4 14.80 -2.17 -0.56
C THR A 4 13.51 -1.51 -1.03
N VAL A 5 12.97 -2.00 -2.14
CA VAL A 5 11.71 -1.55 -2.72
C VAL A 5 10.75 -2.73 -2.75
N LEU A 6 9.57 -2.56 -2.15
CA LEU A 6 8.51 -3.54 -2.18
C LEU A 6 7.32 -2.97 -2.97
N LEU A 7 7.01 -3.58 -4.12
CA LEU A 7 5.86 -3.24 -4.95
C LEU A 7 4.74 -4.24 -4.69
N VAL A 8 3.61 -3.77 -4.18
CA VAL A 8 2.43 -4.58 -3.90
C VAL A 8 1.27 -4.05 -4.74
N ALA A 9 0.85 -4.83 -5.74
CA ALA A 9 -0.37 -4.61 -6.47
C ALA A 9 -1.35 -5.73 -6.11
N ALA A 10 -2.43 -5.39 -5.40
CA ALA A 10 -3.38 -6.40 -4.91
C ALA A 10 -4.82 -5.98 -5.13
N ALA A 11 -5.53 -6.69 -6.01
CA ALA A 11 -6.97 -6.58 -6.15
C ALA A 11 -7.61 -7.95 -6.38
N PRO A 12 -8.90 -8.13 -6.03
CA PRO A 12 -9.67 -9.30 -6.44
C PRO A 12 -9.72 -9.44 -7.96
N LEU A 13 -9.65 -10.66 -8.48
CA LEU A 13 -9.79 -10.92 -9.93
C LEU A 13 -11.25 -11.05 -10.40
N GLY A 14 -12.20 -11.10 -9.46
CA GLY A 14 -13.62 -11.38 -9.74
C GLY A 14 -14.53 -10.15 -9.83
N ARG A 15 -15.86 -10.38 -9.76
CA ARG A 15 -16.90 -9.33 -9.85
C ARG A 15 -16.81 -8.22 -8.79
N GLY A 16 -16.05 -8.43 -7.72
CA GLY A 16 -15.80 -7.44 -6.68
C GLY A 16 -14.62 -6.50 -6.95
N ARG A 17 -13.97 -6.60 -8.12
CA ARG A 17 -12.80 -5.79 -8.48
C ARG A 17 -13.18 -4.33 -8.69
N LEU A 18 -12.56 -3.44 -7.89
CA LEU A 18 -12.75 -1.99 -7.96
C LEU A 18 -11.60 -1.28 -8.67
N VAL A 19 -10.41 -1.88 -8.69
CA VAL A 19 -9.20 -1.30 -9.27
C VAL A 19 -8.37 -2.34 -10.01
N ASP A 20 -7.80 -1.94 -11.13
CA ASP A 20 -6.79 -2.71 -11.84
C ASP A 20 -5.40 -2.41 -11.28
N ALA A 21 -5.13 -2.94 -10.08
CA ALA A 21 -3.91 -2.64 -9.33
C ALA A 21 -2.65 -3.06 -10.09
N ALA A 22 -2.64 -4.27 -10.66
CA ALA A 22 -1.48 -4.83 -11.37
C ALA A 22 -1.05 -3.99 -12.58
N SER A 23 -1.96 -3.19 -13.17
CA SER A 23 -1.62 -2.28 -14.28
C SER A 23 -0.53 -1.25 -13.96
N VAL A 24 -0.20 -1.03 -12.68
CA VAL A 24 0.87 -0.11 -12.29
C VAL A 24 2.25 -0.74 -12.23
N LEU A 25 2.36 -2.07 -12.11
CA LEU A 25 3.65 -2.74 -11.96
C LEU A 25 4.57 -2.51 -13.17
N PRO A 26 4.12 -2.66 -14.43
CA PRO A 26 4.97 -2.34 -15.58
C PRO A 26 5.39 -0.86 -15.62
N VAL A 27 4.54 0.02 -15.08
CA VAL A 27 4.83 1.46 -15.03
C VAL A 27 5.95 1.74 -14.03
N LEU A 28 5.91 1.11 -12.86
CA LEU A 28 6.93 1.23 -11.82
C LEU A 28 8.22 0.49 -12.20
N ALA A 29 8.14 -0.67 -12.84
CA ALA A 29 9.29 -1.45 -13.29
C ALA A 29 10.16 -0.70 -14.32
N ALA A 30 9.56 0.22 -15.09
CA ALA A 30 10.31 1.10 -16.00
C ALA A 30 11.03 2.27 -15.29
N VAL A 31 10.86 2.44 -13.97
CA VAL A 31 11.61 3.41 -13.18
C VAL A 31 12.90 2.74 -12.70
N PRO A 32 14.08 3.37 -12.86
CA PRO A 32 15.32 2.79 -12.35
C PRO A 32 15.22 2.47 -10.84
N PRO A 33 15.71 1.32 -10.36
CA PRO A 33 15.64 0.92 -8.96
C PRO A 33 16.21 1.97 -8.00
N ALA A 34 17.30 2.64 -8.41
CA ALA A 34 17.93 3.69 -7.63
C ALA A 34 17.00 4.91 -7.40
N VAL A 35 16.15 5.21 -8.38
CA VAL A 35 15.15 6.29 -8.28
C VAL A 35 13.96 5.84 -7.42
N LEU A 36 13.55 4.56 -7.51
CA LEU A 36 12.46 4.01 -6.70
C LEU A 36 12.79 4.00 -5.21
N SER A 37 14.02 3.63 -4.84
CA SER A 37 14.50 3.62 -3.44
C SER A 37 15.03 4.98 -2.99
N GLY A 38 15.53 5.80 -3.93
CA GLY A 38 16.32 6.99 -3.64
C GLY A 38 17.69 6.68 -3.04
N THR A 39 18.27 5.53 -3.41
CA THR A 39 19.62 5.08 -3.03
C THR A 39 20.37 4.60 -4.26
N ASP A 40 21.70 4.58 -4.23
CA ASP A 40 22.50 4.20 -5.41
C ASP A 40 22.25 2.75 -5.89
N THR A 41 21.96 1.84 -4.95
CA THR A 41 21.61 0.45 -5.21
C THR A 41 20.31 0.09 -4.52
N ALA A 42 19.49 -0.75 -5.16
CA ALA A 42 18.21 -1.16 -4.61
C ALA A 42 17.84 -2.59 -4.99
N ASN A 43 17.30 -3.34 -4.03
CA ASN A 43 16.63 -4.61 -4.29
C ASN A 43 15.13 -4.35 -4.51
N VAL A 44 14.56 -4.86 -5.59
CA VAL A 44 13.14 -4.68 -5.93
C VAL A 44 12.41 -6.02 -5.81
N VAL A 45 11.34 -6.04 -5.02
CA VAL A 45 10.47 -7.20 -4.84
C VAL A 45 9.07 -6.82 -5.31
N GLU A 46 8.54 -7.55 -6.28
CA GLU A 46 7.22 -7.31 -6.85
C GLU A 46 6.22 -8.40 -6.45
N LEU A 47 5.01 -7.99 -6.09
CA LEU A 47 3.87 -8.85 -5.78
C LEU A 47 2.69 -8.39 -6.65
N ALA A 48 2.39 -9.18 -7.68
CA ALA A 48 1.28 -8.95 -8.60
C ALA A 48 0.10 -9.86 -8.25
N ASP A 49 -1.02 -9.25 -7.85
CA ASP A 49 -2.27 -9.91 -7.42
C ASP A 49 -2.01 -11.20 -6.62
N PRO A 50 -1.31 -11.10 -5.47
CA PRO A 50 -0.93 -12.29 -4.71
C PRO A 50 -2.17 -13.05 -4.24
N LEU A 51 -2.08 -14.38 -4.18
CA LEU A 51 -3.22 -15.25 -3.83
C LEU A 51 -3.33 -15.52 -2.33
N GLU A 52 -2.19 -15.58 -1.64
CA GLU A 52 -2.08 -16.06 -0.26
C GLU A 52 -1.58 -14.94 0.67
N PRO A 53 -2.30 -14.60 1.75
CA PRO A 53 -1.87 -13.58 2.72
C PRO A 53 -0.50 -13.88 3.33
N GLN A 54 -0.21 -15.14 3.62
CA GLN A 54 1.06 -15.54 4.22
C GLN A 54 2.24 -15.30 3.28
N ALA A 55 2.07 -15.52 1.97
CA ALA A 55 3.12 -15.23 1.00
C ALA A 55 3.46 -13.73 0.97
N VAL A 56 2.45 -12.87 1.08
CA VAL A 56 2.66 -11.41 1.17
C VAL A 56 3.34 -11.05 2.49
N LEU A 57 2.89 -11.62 3.61
CA LEU A 57 3.49 -11.38 4.93
C LEU A 57 4.97 -11.79 4.97
N THR A 58 5.32 -12.95 4.42
CA THR A 58 6.71 -13.39 4.35
C THR A 58 7.59 -12.41 3.58
N ARG A 59 7.09 -11.89 2.45
CA ARG A 59 7.84 -10.92 1.62
C ARG A 59 7.94 -9.55 2.28
N LEU A 60 6.87 -9.11 2.94
CA LEU A 60 6.87 -7.90 3.75
C LEU A 60 7.88 -7.99 4.90
N ARG A 61 7.89 -9.11 5.63
CA ARG A 61 8.83 -9.35 6.73
C ARG A 61 10.28 -9.37 6.23
N ALA A 62 10.55 -10.05 5.13
CA ALA A 62 11.87 -10.07 4.51
C ALA A 62 12.34 -8.65 4.11
N ALA A 63 11.45 -7.85 3.53
CA ALA A 63 11.75 -6.46 3.19
C ALA A 63 11.94 -5.59 4.45
N ALA A 64 11.13 -5.81 5.49
CA ALA A 64 11.22 -5.10 6.76
C ALA A 64 12.52 -5.40 7.51
N ALA A 65 13.05 -6.62 7.39
CA ALA A 65 14.32 -7.03 7.99
C ALA A 65 15.57 -6.47 7.28
N ALA A 66 15.43 -5.87 6.09
CA ALA A 66 16.57 -5.32 5.36
C ALA A 66 17.16 -4.10 6.10
N PRO A 67 18.50 -3.98 6.23
CA PRO A 67 19.12 -2.94 7.06
C PRO A 67 19.07 -1.54 6.43
N GLY A 68 18.95 -1.43 5.10
CA GLY A 68 18.87 -0.16 4.36
C GLY A 68 17.46 0.42 4.31
N PRO A 69 17.26 1.61 3.72
CA PRO A 69 15.95 2.25 3.65
C PRO A 69 14.95 1.40 2.85
N LEU A 70 13.70 1.36 3.34
CA LEU A 70 12.61 0.60 2.75
C LEU A 70 11.59 1.54 2.12
N THR A 71 11.33 1.37 0.82
CA THR A 71 10.23 2.06 0.14
C THR A 71 9.17 1.05 -0.27
N VAL A 72 7.93 1.23 0.20
CA VAL A 72 6.81 0.33 -0.09
C VAL A 72 5.79 1.06 -0.96
N TYR A 73 5.49 0.52 -2.13
CA TYR A 73 4.44 1.02 -3.02
C TYR A 73 3.28 0.04 -2.97
N VAL A 74 2.13 0.47 -2.46
CA VAL A 74 0.92 -0.37 -2.37
C VAL A 74 -0.17 0.24 -3.24
N ALA A 75 -0.56 -0.49 -4.29
CA ALA A 75 -1.77 -0.22 -5.06
C ALA A 75 -2.76 -1.36 -4.81
N GLY A 76 -4.00 -1.06 -4.47
CA GLY A 76 -4.93 -2.15 -4.25
C GLY A 76 -6.30 -1.78 -3.74
N GLN A 77 -7.07 -2.82 -3.42
CA GLN A 77 -8.43 -2.70 -2.95
C GLN A 77 -8.52 -2.98 -1.44
N LEU A 78 -9.22 -2.11 -0.71
CA LEU A 78 -9.55 -2.32 0.69
C LEU A 78 -10.96 -2.91 0.83
N GLN A 79 -11.07 -3.88 1.71
CA GLN A 79 -12.34 -4.46 2.16
C GLN A 79 -12.36 -4.57 3.68
N LEU A 80 -13.55 -4.46 4.26
CA LEU A 80 -13.74 -4.55 5.70
C LEU A 80 -14.05 -5.99 6.11
N ASP A 81 -13.35 -6.52 7.12
CA ASP A 81 -13.85 -7.70 7.82
C ASP A 81 -15.06 -7.27 8.66
N ARG A 82 -16.24 -7.74 8.28
CA ARG A 82 -17.51 -7.41 8.95
C ARG A 82 -17.53 -7.86 10.41
N ARG A 83 -16.81 -8.92 10.77
CA ARG A 83 -16.79 -9.45 12.14
C ARG A 83 -15.90 -8.64 13.05
N GLN A 84 -14.67 -8.35 12.63
CA GLN A 84 -13.69 -7.64 13.45
C GLN A 84 -13.70 -6.12 13.23
N ARG A 85 -14.41 -5.65 12.20
CA ARG A 85 -14.42 -4.25 11.75
C ARG A 85 -13.01 -3.73 11.52
N LEU A 86 -12.17 -4.54 10.88
CA LEU A 86 -10.79 -4.21 10.53
C LEU A 86 -10.61 -4.16 9.01
N PRO A 87 -9.87 -3.16 8.49
CA PRO A 87 -9.59 -3.05 7.06
C PRO A 87 -8.56 -4.10 6.66
N HIS A 88 -8.80 -4.73 5.51
CA HIS A 88 -7.93 -5.71 4.89
C HIS A 88 -7.64 -5.29 3.45
N LEU A 89 -6.41 -5.53 3.00
CA LEU A 89 -6.03 -5.45 1.60
C LEU A 89 -6.50 -6.72 0.90
N ALA A 90 -7.44 -6.57 -0.03
CA ALA A 90 -8.02 -7.67 -0.78
C ALA A 90 -7.02 -8.25 -1.78
N LEU A 91 -6.94 -9.58 -1.79
CA LEU A 91 -6.04 -10.37 -2.63
C LEU A 91 -6.79 -10.98 -3.82
N ALA A 92 -6.08 -11.66 -4.72
CA ALA A 92 -6.65 -12.15 -5.98
C ALA A 92 -7.94 -12.99 -5.81
N ARG A 93 -7.98 -13.83 -4.76
CA ARG A 93 -9.12 -14.72 -4.45
C ARG A 93 -10.10 -14.16 -3.43
N THR A 94 -9.89 -12.92 -2.98
CA THR A 94 -10.73 -12.34 -1.94
C THR A 94 -12.13 -12.05 -2.45
N THR A 95 -13.14 -12.49 -1.70
CA THR A 95 -14.54 -12.13 -1.89
C THR A 95 -15.09 -11.51 -0.61
N PRO A 96 -16.23 -10.81 -0.65
CA PRO A 96 -16.84 -10.22 0.54
C PRO A 96 -17.14 -11.21 1.67
N SER A 97 -17.30 -12.51 1.39
CA SER A 97 -17.53 -13.54 2.42
C SER A 97 -16.23 -14.17 2.94
N THR A 98 -15.12 -14.07 2.22
CA THR A 98 -13.84 -14.72 2.55
C THR A 98 -12.75 -13.73 2.98
N VAL A 99 -13.06 -12.43 3.13
CA VAL A 99 -12.11 -11.36 3.51
C VAL A 99 -11.22 -11.78 4.66
N ARG A 100 -11.80 -12.25 5.76
CA ARG A 100 -11.05 -12.63 6.98
C ARG A 100 -9.98 -13.71 6.77
N TYR A 101 -10.16 -14.57 5.77
CA TYR A 101 -9.29 -15.74 5.54
C TYR A 101 -8.33 -15.54 4.36
N THR A 102 -8.69 -14.68 3.41
CA THR A 102 -7.98 -14.56 2.13
C THR A 102 -7.41 -13.17 1.89
N ALA A 103 -7.85 -12.15 2.62
CA ALA A 103 -7.31 -10.81 2.54
C ALA A 103 -6.20 -10.60 3.58
N LEU A 104 -5.32 -9.64 3.33
CA LEU A 104 -4.22 -9.31 4.24
C LEU A 104 -4.68 -8.24 5.25
N PRO A 105 -4.68 -8.51 6.57
CA PRO A 105 -5.04 -7.50 7.57
C PRO A 105 -4.10 -6.28 7.52
N TRP A 106 -4.64 -5.07 7.48
CA TRP A 106 -3.80 -3.86 7.41
C TRP A 106 -2.86 -3.72 8.61
N GLN A 107 -3.32 -4.16 9.78
CA GLN A 107 -2.52 -4.14 11.01
C GLN A 107 -1.18 -4.89 10.89
N TRP A 108 -1.06 -5.88 9.99
CA TRP A 108 0.21 -6.57 9.77
C TRP A 108 1.24 -5.67 9.11
N PHE A 109 0.85 -4.73 8.24
CA PHE A 109 1.79 -3.71 7.73
C PHE A 109 2.39 -2.91 8.88
N ARG A 110 1.54 -2.42 9.79
CA ARG A 110 1.98 -1.68 10.98
C ARG A 110 2.90 -2.53 11.86
N GLU A 111 2.56 -3.79 12.09
CA GLU A 111 3.32 -4.68 12.98
C GLU A 111 4.71 -5.03 12.46
N GLU A 112 4.85 -5.28 11.16
CA GLU A 112 6.15 -5.57 10.56
C GLU A 112 7.01 -4.31 10.44
N LEU A 113 6.39 -3.13 10.21
CA LEU A 113 7.14 -1.89 10.00
C LEU A 113 7.48 -1.14 11.30
N ARG A 114 6.80 -1.41 12.43
CA ARG A 114 7.05 -0.71 13.71
C ARG A 114 8.45 -0.95 14.29
N LEU A 115 9.11 -2.05 13.90
CA LEU A 115 10.43 -2.41 14.41
C LEU A 115 11.57 -1.72 13.67
N ARG A 116 11.26 -0.99 12.59
CA ARG A 116 12.27 -0.31 11.80
C ARG A 116 12.68 1.02 12.43
N PRO A 117 13.93 1.47 12.22
CA PRO A 117 14.38 2.78 12.68
C PRO A 117 13.51 3.92 12.13
N ALA A 118 13.34 4.97 12.91
CA ALA A 118 12.56 6.13 12.53
C ALA A 118 13.06 6.76 11.23
N GLY A 119 12.14 7.09 10.31
CA GLY A 119 12.48 7.66 9.01
C GLY A 119 13.12 6.71 8.00
N ALA A 120 13.35 5.44 8.35
CA ALA A 120 13.91 4.45 7.42
C ALA A 120 12.89 3.87 6.44
N THR A 121 11.59 4.13 6.65
CA THR A 121 10.51 3.57 5.83
C THR A 121 9.66 4.68 5.20
N THR A 122 9.45 4.58 3.89
CA THR A 122 8.51 5.41 3.13
C THR A 122 7.45 4.52 2.48
N LEU A 123 6.18 4.90 2.61
CA LEU A 123 5.05 4.19 1.98
C LEU A 123 4.34 5.12 0.99
N PHE A 124 4.06 4.58 -0.20
CA PHE A 124 3.19 5.19 -1.20
C PHE A 124 1.95 4.33 -1.37
N LEU A 125 0.76 4.89 -1.16
CA LEU A 125 -0.51 4.16 -1.11
C LEU A 125 -1.49 4.68 -2.17
N ASP A 126 -2.02 3.78 -3.01
CA ASP A 126 -3.13 4.05 -3.92
C ASP A 126 -4.22 3.00 -3.73
N LEU A 127 -5.08 3.26 -2.74
CA LEU A 127 -6.05 2.30 -2.24
C LEU A 127 -7.45 2.65 -2.75
N HIS A 128 -8.27 1.64 -3.05
CA HIS A 128 -9.67 1.81 -3.41
C HIS A 128 -10.54 1.05 -2.41
N ALA A 129 -11.40 1.76 -1.69
CA ALA A 129 -12.32 1.15 -0.74
C ALA A 129 -13.65 0.82 -1.41
N ASP A 130 -14.27 -0.30 -1.03
CA ASP A 130 -15.68 -0.51 -1.33
C ASP A 130 -16.58 0.44 -0.52
N ALA A 131 -17.89 0.45 -0.80
CA ALA A 131 -18.81 1.39 -0.16
C ALA A 131 -18.86 1.25 1.36
N GLU A 132 -18.90 0.01 1.87
CA GLU A 132 -18.94 -0.29 3.30
C GLU A 132 -17.64 0.15 3.99
N THR A 133 -16.50 -0.19 3.40
CA THR A 133 -15.17 0.16 3.90
C THR A 133 -14.97 1.68 3.87
N TRP A 134 -15.40 2.35 2.80
CA TRP A 134 -15.32 3.80 2.67
C TRP A 134 -16.13 4.50 3.75
N GLN A 135 -17.39 4.09 3.95
CA GLN A 135 -18.25 4.63 5.01
C GLN A 135 -17.62 4.41 6.39
N TRP A 136 -17.06 3.23 6.65
CA TRP A 136 -16.38 2.94 7.90
C TRP A 136 -15.11 3.77 8.12
N LEU A 137 -14.32 4.00 7.08
CA LEU A 137 -13.11 4.84 7.15
C LEU A 137 -13.45 6.31 7.38
N CYS A 138 -14.55 6.80 6.83
CA CYS A 138 -15.00 8.19 6.99
C CYS A 138 -15.82 8.44 8.27
N ALA A 139 -16.23 7.39 8.98
CA ALA A 139 -17.03 7.54 10.19
C ALA A 139 -16.23 8.28 11.29
N PRO A 140 -16.87 9.16 12.09
CA PRO A 140 -16.25 9.77 13.26
C PRO A 140 -15.71 8.70 14.22
N ARG A 141 -14.50 8.90 14.74
CA ARG A 141 -13.83 7.92 15.60
C ARG A 141 -13.32 8.57 16.89
N PRO A 142 -13.33 7.82 18.01
CA PRO A 142 -12.68 8.26 19.23
C PRO A 142 -11.17 8.45 19.01
N PRO A 143 -10.49 9.21 19.88
CA PRO A 143 -9.05 9.39 19.81
C PRO A 143 -8.34 8.03 19.80
N GLY A 144 -7.45 7.82 18.85
CA GLY A 144 -6.75 6.55 18.66
C GLY A 144 -5.97 6.51 17.34
N PRO A 145 -5.25 5.41 17.08
CA PRO A 145 -4.53 5.23 15.83
C PRO A 145 -5.49 5.20 14.64
N SER A 146 -5.02 5.76 13.52
CA SER A 146 -5.73 5.70 12.25
C SER A 146 -6.04 4.25 11.89
N PRO A 147 -7.22 3.94 11.33
CA PRO A 147 -7.54 2.58 10.90
C PRO A 147 -6.58 2.04 9.82
N LEU A 148 -5.89 2.93 9.10
CA LEU A 148 -4.82 2.59 8.18
C LEU A 148 -3.45 3.04 8.71
N ASP A 149 -3.25 3.01 10.02
CA ASP A 149 -1.96 3.31 10.64
C ASP A 149 -0.85 2.40 10.09
N CYS A 150 0.27 3.01 9.70
CA CYS A 150 1.46 2.32 9.22
C CYS A 150 2.62 2.41 10.21
N GLY A 151 2.42 2.96 11.41
CA GLY A 151 3.47 3.25 12.39
C GLY A 151 3.83 4.74 12.43
N ARG A 152 4.18 5.23 13.61
CA ARG A 152 4.38 6.67 13.87
C ARG A 152 5.58 7.28 13.16
N ASP A 153 6.63 6.48 12.96
CA ASP A 153 7.91 6.98 12.43
C ASP A 153 8.07 6.75 10.92
N ASN A 154 7.00 6.30 10.27
CA ASN A 154 6.98 5.98 8.85
C ASN A 154 6.37 7.14 8.06
N THR A 155 7.01 7.49 6.94
CA THR A 155 6.48 8.53 6.06
C THR A 155 5.45 7.92 5.12
N VAL A 156 4.19 8.35 5.19
CA VAL A 156 3.10 7.81 4.37
C VAL A 156 2.59 8.88 3.41
N TYR A 157 2.63 8.56 2.12
CA TYR A 157 2.03 9.34 1.04
C TYR A 157 0.96 8.49 0.37
N GLY A 158 -0.18 9.07 0.04
CA GLY A 158 -1.18 8.29 -0.68
C GLY A 158 -2.56 8.87 -0.71
N ARG A 159 -3.46 8.09 -1.31
CA ARG A 159 -4.89 8.34 -1.28
C ARG A 159 -5.65 7.04 -1.02
N VAL A 160 -6.83 7.19 -0.43
CA VAL A 160 -7.89 6.17 -0.47
C VAL A 160 -9.01 6.74 -1.31
N ALA A 161 -9.35 6.07 -2.40
CA ALA A 161 -10.43 6.43 -3.28
C ALA A 161 -11.73 5.77 -2.83
N ARG A 162 -12.83 6.54 -2.92
CA ARG A 162 -14.19 6.03 -2.80
C ARG A 162 -14.49 5.02 -3.93
N PRO A 163 -15.47 4.12 -3.75
CA PRO A 163 -15.88 3.22 -4.82
C PRO A 163 -16.34 4.01 -6.06
N PRO A 164 -16.06 3.54 -7.29
CA PRO A 164 -16.51 4.19 -8.51
C PRO A 164 -18.04 4.21 -8.57
N SER A 165 -18.63 5.32 -9.05
CA SER A 165 -20.09 5.50 -9.16
C SER A 165 -20.73 4.65 -10.27
N ARG A 166 -19.92 4.16 -11.22
CA ARG A 166 -20.32 3.19 -12.25
C ARG A 166 -19.62 1.85 -12.00
N ARG A 167 -20.16 0.76 -12.54
CA ARG A 167 -19.61 -0.62 -12.52
C ARG A 167 -18.27 -0.79 -13.29
N GLY A 168 -17.41 0.24 -13.28
CA GLY A 168 -16.11 0.22 -13.95
C GLY A 168 -14.99 -0.11 -12.96
N VAL A 169 -13.93 -0.71 -13.49
CA VAL A 169 -12.68 -0.92 -12.77
C VAL A 169 -11.85 0.36 -12.87
N ALA A 170 -11.48 0.95 -11.74
CA ALA A 170 -10.67 2.16 -11.69
C ALA A 170 -9.20 1.85 -12.03
N ALA A 171 -8.48 2.87 -12.53
CA ALA A 171 -7.03 2.81 -12.64
C ALA A 171 -6.38 3.34 -11.33
N PRO A 172 -5.20 2.82 -10.94
CA PRO A 172 -4.40 3.35 -9.84
C PRO A 172 -3.72 4.66 -10.27
N ALA A 173 -4.51 5.73 -10.38
CA ALA A 173 -4.10 7.00 -10.96
C ALA A 173 -3.03 7.72 -10.13
N TYR A 174 -3.09 7.63 -8.80
CA TYR A 174 -2.09 8.26 -7.93
C TYR A 174 -0.73 7.59 -8.12
N MET A 175 -0.72 6.25 -8.15
CA MET A 175 0.51 5.50 -8.32
C MET A 175 1.11 5.69 -9.73
N LYS A 176 0.27 5.75 -10.78
CA LYS A 176 0.71 6.11 -12.14
C LYS A 176 1.32 7.51 -12.20
N ALA A 177 0.74 8.49 -11.49
CA ALA A 177 1.29 9.83 -11.40
C ALA A 177 2.64 9.85 -10.66
N VAL A 178 2.75 9.14 -9.53
CA VAL A 178 4.02 8.99 -8.80
C VAL A 178 5.10 8.39 -9.70
N ALA A 179 4.81 7.30 -10.40
CA ALA A 179 5.75 6.69 -11.34
C ALA A 179 6.19 7.68 -12.43
N THR A 180 5.26 8.46 -12.98
CA THR A 180 5.56 9.49 -14.00
C THR A 180 6.49 10.58 -13.45
N ILE A 181 6.23 11.05 -12.22
CA ILE A 181 7.06 12.04 -11.54
C ILE A 181 8.49 11.48 -11.31
N LEU A 182 8.60 10.24 -10.83
CA LEU A 182 9.88 9.59 -10.61
C LEU A 182 10.68 9.41 -11.90
N ARG A 183 10.03 9.03 -13.01
CA ARG A 183 10.69 8.97 -14.33
C ARG A 183 11.26 10.30 -14.79
N SER A 184 10.63 11.42 -14.40
CA SER A 184 11.13 12.77 -14.71
C SER A 184 12.34 13.20 -13.86
N GLY A 185 12.86 12.32 -13.00
CA GLY A 185 13.99 12.60 -12.10
C GLY A 185 13.63 13.46 -10.88
N ARG A 186 12.36 13.86 -10.73
CA ARG A 186 11.89 14.62 -9.57
C ARG A 186 11.39 13.65 -8.51
N ARG A 187 11.99 13.70 -7.32
CA ARG A 187 11.41 13.05 -6.13
C ARG A 187 10.45 14.03 -5.45
N PRO A 188 9.24 13.61 -5.02
CA PRO A 188 8.41 14.43 -4.16
C PRO A 188 9.24 14.89 -2.95
N ARG A 189 9.30 16.21 -2.70
CA ARG A 189 10.08 16.75 -1.58
C ARG A 189 9.49 16.21 -0.27
N THR A 190 10.27 15.40 0.45
CA THR A 190 10.00 14.95 1.83
C THR A 190 10.23 16.11 2.81
N ARG A 191 9.44 17.19 2.71
CA ARG A 191 9.46 18.24 3.73
C ARG A 191 8.55 17.81 4.87
N ASN A 192 9.16 17.37 5.98
CA ASN A 192 8.50 17.35 7.28
C ASN A 192 8.02 18.78 7.58
N CYS A 193 6.72 19.02 7.45
CA CYS A 193 6.08 20.17 8.08
C CYS A 193 5.98 19.87 9.58
N THR A 194 7.09 19.99 10.30
CA THR A 194 7.06 20.27 11.73
C THR A 194 6.60 21.71 11.90
N SER A 195 5.28 21.92 11.89
CA SER A 195 4.72 23.17 12.39
C SER A 195 4.95 23.22 13.89
N ARG A 196 5.91 24.04 14.30
CA ARG A 196 5.96 24.66 15.63
C ARG A 196 4.55 25.13 16.01
N ARG A 197 4.08 24.70 17.17
CA ARG A 197 3.37 25.55 18.13
C ARG A 197 3.91 25.23 19.51
#